data_AF-A0A3D4RRJ6-F1
#
_entry.id   AF-A0A3D4RRJ6-F1
#
_cell.length_a   1.000
_cell.length_b   1.000
_cell.length_c   1.000
_cell.angle_alpha   90.00
_cell.angle_beta   90.00
_cell.angle_gamma   90.00
#
_symmetry.space_group_name_H-M   'P 1'
#
loop_
_entity.id
_entity.type
_entity.pdbx_description
1 polymer ?
#
loop_
_entity_poly.entity_id
_entity_poly.type
_entity_poly.pdbx_seq_one_letter_code
_entity_poly.pdbx_strand_id
1 'polypeptide(L)'
;MSAQNRRTPGSGSRLDLQHGIVDMSHGSGGRAMAQLIDELFCKHLDNELLAQGNDQACFRPPAGRLAISTDGHVVSPLFFPGGDIGSLAVHGTVNDIAMCGARPLYLAAGFILEEGLPLHDLARIVQSLAQAANAAGVAVITGDTKVVEQGHGDGCFITTTGIGLVPDNIHISGDRARPGDAILINGTIGDHGVAILSKRENLGFDTEIRSDSAALHDLVAAMLAVAPDLHCLRDPTRGGLGTALNELAQQSDVGIYIHEPAIPVRPEVSAACELLGLDPLYVANEGKLIAICPALRAKTVLQTMRAHPLGRDAAIIGRVIDDPHRFVQMETSFGGNRIVDWPAGEQLPRIC
;
A
#
# COMPACT_ATOMS: atom_id res chain seq x y z
N MET A 1 -10.23 -31.56 26.69
CA MET A 1 -10.25 -32.73 25.77
C MET A 1 -10.95 -32.31 24.49
N SER A 2 -10.20 -31.91 23.47
CA SER A 2 -10.68 -31.84 22.09
C SER A 2 -9.51 -32.25 21.21
N ALA A 3 -9.77 -33.24 20.37
CA ALA A 3 -8.77 -33.98 19.63
C ALA A 3 -8.12 -33.10 18.56
N GLN A 4 -6.79 -33.17 18.49
CA GLN A 4 -6.00 -32.67 17.37
C GLN A 4 -6.49 -33.36 16.09
N ASN A 5 -7.20 -32.62 15.23
CA ASN A 5 -7.55 -33.09 13.90
C ASN A 5 -6.33 -32.88 12.99
N ARG A 6 -5.30 -33.73 13.15
CA ARG A 6 -4.15 -33.76 12.25
C ARG A 6 -4.63 -34.29 10.90
N ARG A 7 -4.72 -33.42 9.90
CA ARG A 7 -4.87 -33.82 8.49
C ARG A 7 -3.73 -34.78 8.15
N THR A 8 -4.05 -36.01 7.79
CA THR A 8 -3.09 -36.98 7.25
C THR A 8 -2.55 -36.47 5.91
N PRO A 9 -1.22 -36.38 5.70
CA PRO A 9 -0.68 -35.98 4.42
C PRO A 9 -1.08 -37.00 3.35
N GLY A 10 -1.67 -36.53 2.24
CA GLY A 10 -1.89 -37.35 1.06
C GLY A 10 -0.58 -37.94 0.56
N SER A 11 -0.64 -39.14 -0.01
CA SER A 11 0.50 -39.96 -0.47
C SER A 11 1.23 -39.41 -1.71
N GLY A 12 1.43 -38.10 -1.83
CA GLY A 12 2.19 -37.44 -2.89
C GLY A 12 3.62 -37.10 -2.43
N SER A 13 4.55 -36.95 -3.38
CA SER A 13 5.85 -36.32 -3.12
C SER A 13 5.64 -34.88 -2.66
N ARG A 14 6.39 -34.41 -1.65
CA ARG A 14 6.36 -33.01 -1.19
C ARG A 14 6.58 -32.02 -2.34
N LEU A 15 6.11 -30.80 -2.18
CA LEU A 15 6.42 -29.71 -3.11
C LEU A 15 7.93 -29.47 -3.19
N ASP A 16 8.47 -29.52 -4.41
CA ASP A 16 9.85 -29.14 -4.68
C ASP A 16 9.95 -27.62 -4.79
N LEU A 17 10.10 -26.97 -3.64
CA LEU A 17 10.27 -25.52 -3.56
C LEU A 17 11.64 -25.05 -4.07
N GLN A 18 12.58 -25.93 -4.42
CA GLN A 18 13.92 -25.53 -4.88
C GLN A 18 13.99 -25.48 -6.40
N HIS A 19 13.45 -26.49 -7.09
CA HIS A 19 13.56 -26.61 -8.55
C HIS A 19 12.21 -26.73 -9.25
N GLY A 20 11.11 -26.84 -8.51
CA GLY A 20 9.79 -26.95 -9.07
C GLY A 20 9.26 -25.62 -9.61
N ILE A 21 8.23 -25.74 -10.45
CA ILE A 21 7.51 -24.62 -11.07
C ILE A 21 6.02 -24.78 -10.80
N VAL A 22 5.30 -23.66 -10.86
CA VAL A 22 3.84 -23.66 -10.92
C VAL A 22 3.43 -24.22 -12.28
N ASP A 23 2.68 -25.31 -12.27
CA ASP A 23 1.98 -25.83 -13.45
C ASP A 23 0.45 -25.68 -13.33
N MET A 24 -0.27 -25.91 -14.44
CA MET A 24 -1.74 -25.79 -14.49
C MET A 24 -2.48 -26.66 -13.47
N SER A 25 -1.89 -27.77 -13.01
CA SER A 25 -2.52 -28.65 -12.03
C SER A 25 -2.68 -27.97 -10.66
N HIS A 26 -1.83 -27.01 -10.32
CA HIS A 26 -1.91 -26.21 -9.11
C HIS A 26 -3.10 -25.24 -9.09
N GLY A 27 -3.77 -25.00 -10.22
CA GLY A 27 -4.98 -24.17 -10.33
C GLY A 27 -6.27 -24.95 -10.61
N SER A 28 -6.21 -26.29 -10.60
CA SER A 28 -7.29 -27.16 -11.10
C SER A 28 -8.35 -27.56 -10.07
N GLY A 29 -8.19 -27.17 -8.78
CA GLY A 29 -9.05 -27.67 -7.68
C GLY A 29 -8.76 -29.11 -7.24
N GLY A 30 -7.74 -29.76 -7.82
CA GLY A 30 -7.35 -31.13 -7.51
C GLY A 30 -6.34 -31.27 -6.35
N ARG A 31 -5.73 -32.46 -6.25
CA ARG A 31 -4.75 -32.78 -5.20
C ARG A 31 -3.52 -31.88 -5.20
N ALA A 32 -3.02 -31.48 -6.36
CA ALA A 32 -1.85 -30.59 -6.48
C ALA A 32 -2.14 -29.20 -5.91
N MET A 33 -3.32 -28.63 -6.20
CA MET A 33 -3.76 -27.37 -5.59
C MET A 33 -3.92 -27.50 -4.07
N ALA A 34 -4.56 -28.57 -3.58
CA ALA A 34 -4.69 -28.80 -2.15
C ALA A 34 -3.32 -28.92 -1.45
N GLN A 35 -2.36 -29.57 -2.09
CA GLN A 35 -0.99 -29.67 -1.61
C GLN A 35 -0.29 -28.31 -1.57
N LEU A 36 -0.45 -27.47 -2.61
CA LEU A 36 0.09 -26.11 -2.64
C LEU A 36 -0.48 -25.26 -1.50
N ILE A 37 -1.79 -25.34 -1.28
CA ILE A 37 -2.46 -24.64 -0.17
C ILE A 37 -1.90 -25.12 1.17
N ASP A 38 -1.88 -26.42 1.43
CA ASP A 38 -1.47 -26.96 2.73
C ASP A 38 0.04 -26.76 3.02
N GLU A 39 0.92 -27.07 2.07
CA GLU A 39 2.38 -27.07 2.30
C GLU A 39 3.03 -25.69 2.14
N LEU A 40 2.39 -24.75 1.42
CA LEU A 40 2.91 -23.39 1.23
C LEU A 40 2.06 -22.32 1.91
N PHE A 41 0.80 -22.12 1.50
CA PHE A 41 -0.01 -21.01 2.01
C PHE A 41 -0.34 -21.17 3.50
N CYS A 42 -0.96 -22.28 3.89
CA CYS A 42 -1.30 -22.57 5.29
C CYS A 42 -0.06 -22.57 6.18
N LYS A 43 1.08 -23.08 5.70
CA LYS A 43 2.34 -23.08 6.46
C LYS A 43 2.75 -21.68 6.94
N HIS A 44 2.49 -20.63 6.15
CA HIS A 44 2.90 -19.27 6.46
C HIS A 44 1.75 -18.40 6.99
N LEU A 45 0.50 -18.72 6.67
CA LEU A 45 -0.67 -17.89 6.97
C LEU A 45 -1.61 -18.49 8.03
N ASP A 46 -1.24 -19.62 8.66
CA ASP A 46 -2.11 -20.35 9.59
C ASP A 46 -2.70 -19.47 10.70
N ASN A 47 -4.01 -19.59 10.88
CA ASN A 47 -4.77 -18.97 11.97
C ASN A 47 -6.13 -19.66 12.12
N GLU A 48 -6.82 -19.43 13.24
CA GLU A 48 -8.07 -20.11 13.58
C GLU A 48 -9.20 -19.91 12.56
N LEU A 49 -9.22 -18.79 11.83
CA LEU A 49 -10.25 -18.52 10.83
C LEU A 49 -9.91 -19.21 9.51
N LEU A 50 -8.67 -19.10 9.04
CA LEU A 50 -8.21 -19.74 7.81
C LEU A 50 -8.25 -21.28 7.92
N ALA A 51 -7.89 -21.83 9.08
CA ALA A 51 -7.87 -23.27 9.33
C ALA A 51 -9.25 -23.95 9.20
N GLN A 52 -10.34 -23.18 9.24
CA GLN A 52 -11.69 -23.72 9.02
C GLN A 52 -11.87 -24.26 7.59
N GLY A 53 -11.19 -23.65 6.60
CA GLY A 53 -11.18 -24.13 5.22
C GLY A 53 -12.55 -24.23 4.56
N ASN A 54 -13.50 -23.39 4.98
CA ASN A 54 -14.81 -23.26 4.33
C ASN A 54 -14.70 -22.35 3.10
N ASP A 55 -15.77 -22.22 2.31
CA ASP A 55 -15.85 -21.31 1.17
C ASP A 55 -15.73 -19.81 1.56
N GLN A 56 -15.77 -19.52 2.87
CA GLN A 56 -15.70 -18.18 3.43
C GLN A 56 -15.11 -18.19 4.84
N ALA A 57 -14.54 -17.06 5.26
CA ALA A 57 -14.26 -16.80 6.66
C ALA A 57 -15.46 -16.13 7.33
N CYS A 58 -15.98 -16.73 8.40
CA CYS A 58 -17.04 -16.13 9.22
C CYS A 58 -16.48 -15.67 10.56
N PHE A 59 -16.63 -14.38 10.89
CA PHE A 59 -16.19 -13.81 12.16
C PHE A 59 -17.18 -12.78 12.69
N ARG A 60 -17.14 -12.52 14.00
CA ARG A 60 -17.92 -11.46 14.63
C ARG A 60 -17.05 -10.21 14.77
N PRO A 61 -17.37 -9.09 14.09
CA PRO A 61 -16.61 -7.87 14.24
C PRO A 61 -16.88 -7.23 15.61
N PRO A 62 -15.93 -6.43 16.14
CA PRO A 62 -16.22 -5.53 17.27
C PRO A 62 -17.30 -4.51 16.91
N ALA A 63 -17.88 -3.83 17.91
CA ALA A 63 -18.84 -2.75 17.67
C ALA A 63 -18.17 -1.54 16.99
N GLY A 64 -18.86 -0.95 16.00
CA GLY A 64 -18.40 0.21 15.24
C GLY A 64 -18.77 0.09 13.76
N ARG A 65 -18.25 1.02 12.93
CA ARG A 65 -18.40 0.96 11.46
C ARG A 65 -17.28 0.13 10.85
N LEU A 66 -17.60 -0.63 9.80
CA LEU A 66 -16.60 -1.38 9.05
C LEU A 66 -16.20 -0.61 7.79
N ALA A 67 -14.91 -0.60 7.52
CA ALA A 67 -14.33 -0.17 6.26
C ALA A 67 -13.88 -1.41 5.48
N ILE A 68 -14.02 -1.36 4.16
CA ILE A 68 -13.53 -2.37 3.23
C ILE A 68 -12.82 -1.66 2.08
N SER A 69 -11.66 -2.18 1.70
CA SER A 69 -10.94 -1.79 0.48
C SER A 69 -10.42 -3.02 -0.22
N THR A 70 -10.20 -2.91 -1.52
CA THR A 70 -9.59 -3.96 -2.32
C THR A 70 -8.63 -3.35 -3.31
N ASP A 71 -7.48 -3.99 -3.52
CA ASP A 71 -6.53 -3.54 -4.51
C ASP A 71 -5.85 -4.71 -5.23
N GLY A 72 -5.52 -4.48 -6.50
CA GLY A 72 -4.86 -5.44 -7.38
C GLY A 72 -3.42 -5.02 -7.63
N HIS A 73 -2.47 -5.87 -7.22
CA HIS A 73 -1.04 -5.62 -7.25
C HIS A 73 -0.44 -6.32 -8.47
N VAL A 74 0.17 -5.53 -9.36
CA VAL A 74 0.70 -5.97 -10.66
C VAL A 74 2.12 -5.47 -10.92
N VAL A 75 2.80 -5.02 -9.86
CA VAL A 75 4.18 -4.52 -9.88
C VAL A 75 5.13 -5.41 -10.68
N SER A 76 6.00 -4.77 -11.45
CA SER A 76 7.10 -5.43 -12.14
C SER A 76 8.41 -4.67 -11.88
N PRO A 77 9.53 -5.32 -11.53
CA PRO A 77 9.65 -6.74 -11.22
C PRO A 77 8.94 -7.13 -9.91
N LEU A 78 8.69 -8.44 -9.70
CA LEU A 78 8.04 -8.94 -8.48
C LEU A 78 8.87 -8.69 -7.20
N PHE A 79 10.19 -8.56 -7.33
CA PHE A 79 11.12 -8.27 -6.24
C PHE A 79 11.93 -7.02 -6.57
N PHE A 80 12.01 -6.08 -5.64
CA PHE A 80 12.66 -4.80 -5.84
C PHE A 80 13.37 -4.34 -4.55
N PRO A 81 14.27 -3.34 -4.64
CA PRO A 81 14.92 -2.82 -3.46
C PRO A 81 13.88 -2.25 -2.48
N GLY A 82 13.88 -2.74 -1.25
CA GLY A 82 12.92 -2.32 -0.22
C GLY A 82 11.61 -3.10 -0.16
N GLY A 83 11.33 -4.03 -1.08
CA GLY A 83 10.12 -4.85 -0.98
C GLY A 83 9.92 -5.85 -2.13
N ASP A 84 8.71 -6.40 -2.16
CA ASP A 84 8.24 -7.30 -3.20
C ASP A 84 6.72 -7.25 -3.29
N ILE A 85 6.14 -7.87 -4.31
CA ILE A 85 4.68 -7.93 -4.52
C ILE A 85 3.91 -8.48 -3.31
N GLY A 86 4.51 -9.39 -2.54
CA GLY A 86 3.87 -9.97 -1.35
C GLY A 86 3.73 -8.96 -0.22
N SER A 87 4.82 -8.28 0.15
CA SER A 87 4.79 -7.19 1.14
C SER A 87 3.93 -6.01 0.69
N LEU A 88 4.03 -5.63 -0.60
CA LEU A 88 3.26 -4.55 -1.20
C LEU A 88 1.75 -4.81 -1.09
N ALA A 89 1.32 -6.05 -1.39
CA ALA A 89 -0.09 -6.43 -1.34
C ALA A 89 -0.70 -6.27 0.05
N VAL A 90 0.09 -6.48 1.12
CA VAL A 90 -0.36 -6.20 2.48
C VAL A 90 -0.35 -4.71 2.77
N HIS A 91 0.77 -4.04 2.52
CA HIS A 91 0.96 -2.65 2.90
C HIS A 91 -0.08 -1.74 2.23
N GLY A 92 -0.28 -1.85 0.91
CA GLY A 92 -1.25 -1.03 0.16
C GLY A 92 -2.66 -1.17 0.72
N THR A 93 -3.18 -2.38 0.85
CA THR A 93 -4.53 -2.62 1.38
C THR A 93 -4.67 -2.23 2.85
N VAL A 94 -3.63 -2.39 3.68
CA VAL A 94 -3.63 -1.89 5.05
C VAL A 94 -3.68 -0.36 5.08
N ASN A 95 -2.96 0.30 4.17
CA ASN A 95 -2.91 1.75 4.06
C ASN A 95 -4.27 2.32 3.64
N ASP A 96 -4.90 1.77 2.62
CA ASP A 96 -6.27 2.11 2.21
C ASP A 96 -7.26 2.10 3.38
N ILE A 97 -7.25 1.01 4.15
CA ILE A 97 -8.11 0.86 5.33
C ILE A 97 -7.77 1.94 6.36
N ALA A 98 -6.49 2.20 6.59
CA ALA A 98 -6.06 3.24 7.51
C ALA A 98 -6.44 4.66 7.04
N MET A 99 -6.62 4.92 5.74
CA MET A 99 -6.99 6.26 5.23
C MET A 99 -8.40 6.72 5.64
N CYS A 100 -9.27 5.83 6.10
CA CYS A 100 -10.54 6.23 6.75
C CYS A 100 -10.45 6.27 8.29
N GLY A 101 -9.25 6.12 8.84
CA GLY A 101 -8.98 6.03 10.28
C GLY A 101 -9.37 4.69 10.90
N ALA A 102 -9.62 3.67 10.07
CA ALA A 102 -9.92 2.34 10.58
C ALA A 102 -8.67 1.66 11.15
N ARG A 103 -8.87 0.86 12.20
CA ARG A 103 -7.90 -0.16 12.59
C ARG A 103 -8.10 -1.39 11.70
N PRO A 104 -7.11 -1.83 10.92
CA PRO A 104 -7.19 -3.07 10.15
C PRO A 104 -7.51 -4.26 11.06
N LEU A 105 -8.35 -5.18 10.57
CA LEU A 105 -8.70 -6.41 11.27
C LEU A 105 -8.15 -7.63 10.54
N TYR A 106 -8.53 -7.80 9.27
CA TYR A 106 -8.27 -9.00 8.50
C TYR A 106 -8.09 -8.68 7.02
N LEU A 107 -7.39 -9.59 6.33
CA LEU A 107 -7.20 -9.57 4.89
C LEU A 107 -7.77 -10.83 4.25
N ALA A 108 -8.20 -10.71 3.00
CA ALA A 108 -8.35 -11.81 2.04
C ALA A 108 -7.27 -11.64 0.97
N ALA A 109 -6.73 -12.75 0.46
CA ALA A 109 -5.69 -12.73 -0.59
C ALA A 109 -6.01 -13.70 -1.73
N GLY A 110 -6.25 -13.16 -2.93
CA GLY A 110 -6.42 -13.91 -4.16
C GLY A 110 -5.14 -13.86 -5.00
N PHE A 111 -4.69 -15.02 -5.49
CA PHE A 111 -3.50 -15.14 -6.32
C PHE A 111 -3.87 -15.56 -7.74
N ILE A 112 -3.31 -14.87 -8.72
CA ILE A 112 -3.28 -15.30 -10.12
C ILE A 112 -1.81 -15.57 -10.45
N LEU A 113 -1.51 -16.84 -10.71
CA LEU A 113 -0.16 -17.33 -10.98
C LEU A 113 -0.04 -17.72 -12.45
N GLU A 114 1.09 -17.43 -13.06
CA GLU A 114 1.39 -17.91 -14.40
C GLU A 114 2.06 -19.29 -14.35
N GLU A 115 1.65 -20.21 -15.23
CA GLU A 115 2.38 -21.44 -15.46
C GLU A 115 3.84 -21.14 -15.84
N GLY A 116 4.77 -21.82 -15.17
CA GLY A 116 6.20 -21.61 -15.30
C GLY A 116 6.82 -20.74 -14.20
N LEU A 117 6.02 -20.08 -13.34
CA LEU A 117 6.53 -19.34 -12.19
C LEU A 117 7.34 -20.29 -11.28
N PRO A 118 8.61 -19.97 -10.92
CA PRO A 118 9.37 -20.80 -10.00
C PRO A 118 8.71 -20.90 -8.62
N LEU A 119 8.57 -22.11 -8.08
CA LEU A 119 7.96 -22.31 -6.76
C LEU A 119 8.77 -21.66 -5.63
N HIS A 120 10.09 -21.52 -5.81
CA HIS A 120 10.94 -20.82 -4.84
C HIS A 120 10.59 -19.33 -4.76
N ASP A 121 10.23 -18.70 -5.88
CA ASP A 121 9.82 -17.30 -5.90
C ASP A 121 8.42 -17.12 -5.33
N LEU A 122 7.47 -18.00 -5.68
CA LEU A 122 6.15 -18.03 -5.03
C LEU A 122 6.30 -18.19 -3.50
N ALA A 123 7.20 -19.07 -3.05
CA ALA A 123 7.42 -19.26 -1.62
C ALA A 123 7.96 -18.01 -0.92
N ARG A 124 8.87 -17.29 -1.58
CA ARG A 124 9.39 -16.00 -1.08
C ARG A 124 8.28 -14.94 -1.01
N ILE A 125 7.42 -14.85 -2.02
CA ILE A 125 6.28 -13.93 -2.07
C ILE A 125 5.31 -14.22 -0.92
N VAL A 126 4.90 -15.48 -0.73
CA VAL A 126 3.98 -15.89 0.35
C VAL A 126 4.60 -15.64 1.72
N GLN A 127 5.90 -15.93 1.89
CA GLN A 127 6.60 -15.65 3.14
C GLN A 127 6.67 -14.15 3.44
N SER A 128 6.95 -13.31 2.43
CA SER A 128 7.00 -11.85 2.58
C SER A 128 5.64 -11.26 2.94
N LEU A 129 4.59 -11.73 2.26
CA LEU A 129 3.19 -11.39 2.58
C LEU A 129 2.85 -11.74 4.03
N ALA A 130 3.18 -12.95 4.48
CA ALA A 130 2.95 -13.37 5.85
C ALA A 130 3.73 -12.52 6.87
N GLN A 131 4.98 -12.17 6.57
CA GLN A 131 5.79 -11.31 7.42
C GLN A 131 5.22 -9.90 7.53
N ALA A 132 4.79 -9.30 6.42
CA ALA A 132 4.15 -8.00 6.40
C ALA A 132 2.82 -7.99 7.17
N ALA A 133 1.98 -9.03 6.98
CA ALA A 133 0.71 -9.17 7.69
C ALA A 133 0.92 -9.29 9.21
N ASN A 134 1.86 -10.13 9.63
CA ASN A 134 2.23 -10.28 11.04
C ASN A 134 2.81 -8.99 11.64
N ALA A 135 3.68 -8.30 10.90
CA ALA A 135 4.23 -7.02 11.33
C ALA A 135 3.16 -5.94 11.51
N ALA A 136 2.12 -5.96 10.67
CA ALA A 136 0.96 -5.09 10.78
C ALA A 136 -0.14 -5.59 11.74
N GLY A 137 0.07 -6.72 12.42
CA GLY A 137 -0.90 -7.29 13.35
C GLY A 137 -2.23 -7.71 12.71
N VAL A 138 -2.23 -8.03 11.41
CA VAL A 138 -3.41 -8.49 10.65
C VAL A 138 -3.24 -9.93 10.20
N ALA A 139 -4.34 -10.68 10.14
CA ALA A 139 -4.34 -12.05 9.63
C ALA A 139 -5.00 -12.13 8.25
N VAL A 140 -4.44 -12.98 7.38
CA VAL A 140 -5.12 -13.40 6.14
C VAL A 140 -6.07 -14.54 6.49
N ILE A 141 -7.38 -14.31 6.39
CA ILE A 141 -8.40 -15.24 6.91
C ILE A 141 -9.08 -16.06 5.82
N THR A 142 -8.92 -15.68 4.56
CA THR A 142 -9.44 -16.40 3.39
C THR A 142 -8.61 -16.05 2.17
N GLY A 143 -8.69 -16.86 1.12
CA GLY A 143 -7.98 -16.59 -0.12
C GLY A 143 -8.44 -17.45 -1.29
N ASP A 144 -7.83 -17.22 -2.43
CA ASP A 144 -8.05 -17.98 -3.65
C ASP A 144 -6.74 -18.15 -4.42
N THR A 145 -6.63 -19.20 -5.22
CA THR A 145 -5.51 -19.40 -6.13
C THR A 145 -6.02 -19.82 -7.50
N LYS A 146 -5.55 -19.14 -8.53
CA LYS A 146 -5.76 -19.44 -9.94
C LYS A 146 -4.41 -19.56 -10.63
N VAL A 147 -4.33 -20.47 -11.59
CA VAL A 147 -3.19 -20.61 -12.49
C VAL A 147 -3.68 -20.38 -13.91
N VAL A 148 -3.00 -19.48 -14.62
CA VAL A 148 -3.24 -19.18 -16.04
C VAL A 148 -2.12 -19.78 -16.88
N GLU A 149 -2.40 -20.04 -18.15
CA GLU A 149 -1.43 -20.58 -19.10
C GLU A 149 -0.22 -19.65 -19.27
N GLN A 150 0.91 -20.23 -19.64
CA GLN A 150 2.12 -19.46 -19.95
C GLN A 150 1.83 -18.42 -21.06
N GLY A 151 2.25 -17.18 -20.83
CA GLY A 151 2.00 -16.02 -21.70
C GLY A 151 0.69 -15.28 -21.41
N HIS A 152 -0.15 -15.77 -20.48
CA HIS A 152 -1.42 -15.14 -20.08
C HIS A 152 -1.34 -14.44 -18.71
N GLY A 153 -0.16 -14.44 -18.08
CA GLY A 153 0.18 -13.68 -16.88
C GLY A 153 1.53 -12.99 -17.02
N ASP A 154 2.06 -12.44 -15.93
CA ASP A 154 3.46 -12.01 -15.84
C ASP A 154 4.05 -12.43 -14.49
N GLY A 155 4.16 -13.75 -14.30
CA GLY A 155 4.60 -14.39 -13.07
C GLY A 155 3.51 -14.48 -12.01
N CYS A 156 3.17 -13.37 -11.34
CA CYS A 156 2.24 -13.36 -10.22
C CYS A 156 1.49 -12.03 -10.11
N PHE A 157 0.17 -12.10 -9.97
CA PHE A 157 -0.66 -10.99 -9.51
C PHE A 157 -1.35 -11.36 -8.20
N ILE A 158 -1.48 -10.38 -7.32
CA ILE A 158 -2.13 -10.57 -6.01
C ILE A 158 -3.24 -9.55 -5.90
N THR A 159 -4.44 -9.98 -5.52
CA THR A 159 -5.51 -9.09 -5.08
C THR A 159 -5.71 -9.27 -3.60
N THR A 160 -5.66 -8.18 -2.86
CA THR A 160 -5.90 -8.17 -1.42
C THR A 160 -7.12 -7.33 -1.11
N THR A 161 -7.99 -7.88 -0.27
CA THR A 161 -9.17 -7.18 0.25
C THR A 161 -9.04 -7.08 1.75
N GLY A 162 -9.13 -5.87 2.30
CA GLY A 162 -8.99 -5.61 3.72
C GLY A 162 -10.32 -5.23 4.36
N ILE A 163 -10.49 -5.61 5.62
CA ILE A 163 -11.60 -5.14 6.46
C ILE A 163 -11.00 -4.48 7.70
N GLY A 164 -11.47 -3.29 8.04
CA GLY A 164 -11.08 -2.54 9.22
C GLY A 164 -12.25 -2.02 10.03
N LEU A 165 -11.99 -1.67 11.28
CA LEU A 165 -12.97 -1.06 12.18
C LEU A 165 -12.70 0.44 12.33
N VAL A 166 -13.65 1.27 11.92
CA VAL A 166 -13.63 2.72 12.14
C VAL A 166 -14.29 3.05 13.48
N PRO A 167 -13.57 3.68 14.43
CA PRO A 167 -14.18 4.13 15.67
C PRO A 167 -15.27 5.17 15.44
N ASP A 168 -16.32 5.17 16.25
CA ASP A 168 -17.50 6.05 16.05
C ASP A 168 -17.16 7.53 16.09
N ASN A 169 -16.13 7.94 16.84
CA ASN A 169 -15.70 9.33 16.93
C ASN A 169 -14.81 9.78 15.76
N ILE A 170 -14.37 8.87 14.88
CA ILE A 170 -13.46 9.18 13.78
C ILE A 170 -14.24 9.32 12.47
N HIS A 171 -14.12 10.47 11.82
CA HIS A 171 -14.93 10.79 10.64
C HIS A 171 -14.05 11.32 9.50
N ILE A 172 -12.97 10.63 9.18
CA ILE A 172 -12.07 11.01 8.09
C ILE A 172 -12.77 10.73 6.75
N SER A 173 -12.71 11.67 5.82
CA SER A 173 -13.26 11.53 4.47
C SER A 173 -12.62 12.55 3.52
N GLY A 174 -12.55 12.22 2.24
CA GLY A 174 -11.90 13.08 1.23
C GLY A 174 -12.64 14.40 0.93
N ASP A 175 -13.89 14.54 1.39
CA ASP A 175 -14.77 15.70 1.21
C ASP A 175 -14.75 16.66 2.42
N ARG A 176 -13.81 16.49 3.36
CA ARG A 176 -13.79 17.22 4.63
C ARG A 176 -12.72 18.29 4.75
N ALA A 177 -11.88 18.48 3.74
CA ALA A 177 -10.89 19.55 3.77
C ALA A 177 -11.61 20.90 3.76
N ARG A 178 -11.08 21.87 4.51
CA ARG A 178 -11.68 23.19 4.69
C ARG A 178 -10.63 24.28 4.53
N PRO A 179 -11.00 25.46 3.99
CA PRO A 179 -10.09 26.59 3.94
C PRO A 179 -9.46 26.88 5.29
N GLY A 180 -8.14 27.02 5.31
CA GLY A 180 -7.34 27.22 6.52
C GLY A 180 -6.77 25.94 7.13
N ASP A 181 -7.15 24.75 6.69
CA ASP A 181 -6.51 23.51 7.13
C ASP A 181 -5.05 23.45 6.68
N ALA A 182 -4.22 22.80 7.49
CA ALA A 182 -2.84 22.48 7.15
C ALA A 182 -2.76 21.12 6.43
N ILE A 183 -1.83 21.02 5.47
CA ILE A 183 -1.56 19.80 4.71
C ILE A 183 -0.18 19.29 5.09
N LEU A 184 -0.13 18.03 5.53
CA LEU A 184 1.08 17.36 5.96
C LEU A 184 1.32 16.10 5.13
N ILE A 185 2.58 15.71 5.00
CA ILE A 185 2.98 14.38 4.55
C ILE A 185 3.94 13.76 5.56
N ASN A 186 4.00 12.44 5.63
CA ASN A 186 4.81 11.72 6.62
C ASN A 186 6.29 11.53 6.24
N GLY A 187 6.71 11.85 5.02
CA GLY A 187 8.11 11.68 4.63
C GLY A 187 8.38 12.15 3.21
N THR A 188 9.53 11.71 2.68
CA THR A 188 9.95 11.99 1.31
C THR A 188 8.92 11.51 0.28
N ILE A 189 8.97 11.99 -0.96
CA ILE A 189 8.13 11.46 -2.05
C ILE A 189 8.97 10.92 -3.20
N GLY A 190 8.38 10.01 -3.98
CA GLY A 190 8.94 9.43 -5.19
C GLY A 190 9.86 8.22 -4.97
N ASP A 191 10.10 7.81 -3.71
CA ASP A 191 11.03 6.73 -3.36
C ASP A 191 10.66 5.40 -4.06
N HIS A 192 9.39 4.99 -3.99
CA HIS A 192 8.93 3.72 -4.57
C HIS A 192 9.07 3.70 -6.08
N GLY A 193 8.47 4.67 -6.77
CA GLY A 193 8.49 4.64 -8.24
C GLY A 193 9.90 4.72 -8.81
N VAL A 194 10.80 5.49 -8.18
CA VAL A 194 12.21 5.55 -8.59
C VAL A 194 12.95 4.25 -8.27
N ALA A 195 12.68 3.58 -7.14
CA ALA A 195 13.27 2.27 -6.83
C ALA A 195 12.93 1.20 -7.88
N ILE A 196 11.66 1.15 -8.31
CA ILE A 196 11.21 0.23 -9.36
C ILE A 196 11.87 0.55 -10.70
N LEU A 197 11.88 1.82 -11.10
CA LEU A 197 12.51 2.25 -12.35
C LEU A 197 14.01 1.98 -12.40
N SER A 198 14.71 2.28 -11.30
CA SER A 198 16.15 2.04 -11.19
C SER A 198 16.47 0.56 -11.43
N LYS A 199 15.59 -0.34 -10.96
CA LYS A 199 15.74 -1.78 -11.18
C LYS A 199 15.45 -2.19 -12.63
N ARG A 200 14.46 -1.58 -13.29
CA ARG A 200 14.08 -1.89 -14.68
C ARG A 200 15.10 -1.40 -15.70
N GLU A 201 15.54 -0.15 -15.53
CA GLU A 201 16.46 0.53 -16.44
C GLU A 201 17.93 0.20 -16.13
N ASN A 202 18.18 -0.63 -15.11
CA ASN A 202 19.50 -0.99 -14.61
C ASN A 202 20.38 0.25 -14.35
N LEU A 203 19.76 1.31 -13.80
CA LEU A 203 20.42 2.57 -13.51
C LEU A 203 21.37 2.36 -12.34
N GLY A 204 22.67 2.41 -12.62
CA GLY A 204 23.73 2.31 -11.61
C GLY A 204 23.87 3.63 -10.86
N PHE A 205 23.08 3.82 -9.80
CA PHE A 205 23.35 4.84 -8.80
C PHE A 205 24.36 4.32 -7.78
N ASP A 206 25.20 5.20 -7.23
CA ASP A 206 26.19 4.83 -6.19
C ASP A 206 25.52 4.24 -4.94
N THR A 207 24.27 4.62 -4.69
CA THR A 207 23.42 4.09 -3.61
C THR A 207 22.11 3.52 -4.17
N GLU A 208 21.76 2.31 -3.74
CA GLU A 208 20.50 1.67 -4.12
C GLU A 208 19.29 2.43 -3.51
N ILE A 209 18.47 3.04 -4.37
CA ILE A 209 17.20 3.66 -3.98
C ILE A 209 16.22 2.55 -3.63
N ARG A 210 15.65 2.60 -2.43
CA ARG A 210 14.74 1.57 -1.91
C ARG A 210 13.32 2.10 -1.87
N SER A 211 12.37 1.23 -2.22
CA SER A 211 10.94 1.45 -2.03
C SER A 211 10.63 1.79 -0.58
N ASP A 212 9.66 2.68 -0.40
CA ASP A 212 9.14 3.09 0.90
C ASP A 212 7.98 2.22 1.40
N SER A 213 7.64 1.13 0.69
CA SER A 213 6.51 0.25 1.00
C SER A 213 6.47 -0.14 2.48
N ALA A 214 5.42 0.31 3.17
CA ALA A 214 5.24 0.07 4.60
C ALA A 214 3.77 0.25 5.01
N ALA A 215 3.34 -0.50 6.04
CA ALA A 215 2.03 -0.34 6.65
C ALA A 215 1.97 0.92 7.55
N LEU A 216 0.99 1.78 7.31
CA LEU A 216 0.86 3.11 7.93
C LEU A 216 -0.17 3.18 9.08
N HIS A 217 -0.92 2.11 9.31
CA HIS A 217 -2.00 2.07 10.30
C HIS A 217 -1.58 2.52 11.71
N ASP A 218 -0.38 2.16 12.19
CA ASP A 218 0.13 2.61 13.49
C ASP A 218 0.47 4.10 13.52
N LEU A 219 1.03 4.63 12.42
CA LEU A 219 1.25 6.06 12.27
C LEU A 219 -0.08 6.82 12.28
N VAL A 220 -1.09 6.32 11.56
CA VAL A 220 -2.44 6.88 11.56
C VAL A 220 -3.06 6.84 12.95
N ALA A 221 -2.95 5.71 13.66
CA ALA A 221 -3.43 5.60 15.03
C ALA A 221 -2.75 6.61 15.98
N ALA A 222 -1.44 6.81 15.84
CA ALA A 222 -0.71 7.82 16.61
C ALA A 222 -1.21 9.25 16.33
N MET A 223 -1.46 9.60 15.06
CA MET A 223 -2.03 10.90 14.70
C MET A 223 -3.43 11.09 15.29
N LEU A 224 -4.30 10.08 15.18
CA LEU A 224 -5.67 10.15 15.68
C LEU A 224 -5.75 10.25 17.21
N ALA A 225 -4.75 9.73 17.92
CA ALA A 225 -4.66 9.88 19.37
C ALA A 225 -4.49 11.34 19.82
N VAL A 226 -3.85 12.19 19.00
CA VAL A 226 -3.61 13.61 19.30
C VAL A 226 -4.54 14.57 18.54
N ALA A 227 -5.12 14.12 17.44
CA ALA A 227 -6.03 14.86 16.58
C ALA A 227 -7.15 13.94 16.06
N PRO A 228 -8.14 13.57 16.90
CA PRO A 228 -9.29 12.79 16.44
C PRO A 228 -10.17 13.54 15.41
N ASP A 229 -9.93 14.85 15.27
CA ASP A 229 -10.55 15.78 14.34
C ASP A 229 -9.75 15.94 13.03
N LEU A 230 -8.86 15.00 12.66
CA LEU A 230 -8.31 14.93 11.31
C LEU A 230 -9.45 14.95 10.27
N HIS A 231 -9.28 15.73 9.21
CA HIS A 231 -10.30 15.90 8.20
C HIS A 231 -10.16 14.87 7.08
N CYS A 232 -8.98 14.80 6.47
CA CYS A 232 -8.69 13.90 5.35
C CYS A 232 -7.39 13.13 5.58
N LEU A 233 -7.37 11.88 5.15
CA LEU A 233 -6.16 11.11 4.89
C LEU A 233 -6.26 10.53 3.47
N ARG A 234 -5.13 10.46 2.78
CA ARG A 234 -4.99 9.80 1.47
C ARG A 234 -3.56 9.34 1.29
N ASP A 235 -3.34 8.14 0.81
CA ASP A 235 -2.03 7.63 0.40
C ASP A 235 -1.76 8.00 -1.08
N PRO A 236 -0.63 8.68 -1.39
CA PRO A 236 -0.31 9.13 -2.74
C PRO A 236 0.36 8.02 -3.56
N THR A 237 -0.39 6.96 -3.88
CA THR A 237 0.04 5.82 -4.70
C THR A 237 0.09 6.21 -6.19
N ARG A 238 -0.77 5.68 -7.05
CA ARG A 238 -0.78 5.99 -8.49
C ARG A 238 -1.09 7.47 -8.74
N GLY A 239 -0.26 8.12 -9.57
CA GLY A 239 -0.34 9.55 -9.83
C GLY A 239 0.27 10.42 -8.72
N GLY A 240 0.80 9.81 -7.66
CA GLY A 240 1.59 10.48 -6.63
C GLY A 240 0.85 11.55 -5.84
N LEU A 241 1.63 12.43 -5.22
CA LEU A 241 1.16 13.55 -4.41
C LEU A 241 0.28 14.51 -5.22
N GLY A 242 0.65 14.79 -6.47
CA GLY A 242 -0.06 15.73 -7.34
C GLY A 242 -1.50 15.30 -7.61
N THR A 243 -1.71 14.04 -8.02
CA THR A 243 -3.05 13.49 -8.25
C THR A 243 -3.85 13.43 -6.95
N ALA A 244 -3.25 12.91 -5.86
CA ALA A 244 -3.95 12.77 -4.58
C ALA A 244 -4.41 14.12 -4.00
N LEU A 245 -3.62 15.19 -4.15
CA LEU A 245 -4.05 16.55 -3.77
C LEU A 245 -5.19 17.06 -4.66
N ASN A 246 -5.14 16.81 -5.97
CA ASN A 246 -6.23 17.20 -6.88
C ASN A 246 -7.53 16.47 -6.53
N GLU A 247 -7.48 15.18 -6.22
CA GLU A 247 -8.65 14.42 -5.75
C GLU A 247 -9.26 15.02 -4.48
N LEU A 248 -8.43 15.36 -3.49
CA LEU A 248 -8.89 15.97 -2.23
C LEU A 248 -9.48 17.37 -2.45
N ALA A 249 -8.86 18.19 -3.31
CA ALA A 249 -9.38 19.50 -3.70
C ALA A 249 -10.76 19.38 -4.37
N GLN A 250 -10.91 18.43 -5.31
CA GLN A 250 -12.18 18.21 -6.01
C GLN A 250 -13.28 17.66 -5.09
N GLN A 251 -12.96 16.69 -4.24
CA GLN A 251 -13.92 16.06 -3.33
C GLN A 251 -14.42 17.01 -2.24
N SER A 252 -13.54 17.90 -1.76
CA SER A 252 -13.86 18.85 -0.68
C SER A 252 -14.40 20.20 -1.18
N ASP A 253 -14.42 20.45 -2.49
CA ASP A 253 -14.81 21.74 -3.08
C ASP A 253 -13.95 22.92 -2.57
N VAL A 254 -12.63 22.73 -2.58
CA VAL A 254 -11.63 23.69 -2.08
C VAL A 254 -10.41 23.79 -2.99
N GLY A 255 -9.62 24.85 -2.85
CA GLY A 255 -8.28 24.92 -3.42
C GLY A 255 -7.21 24.42 -2.47
N ILE A 256 -6.04 24.12 -3.02
CA ILE A 256 -4.85 23.73 -2.25
C ILE A 256 -3.68 24.61 -2.66
N TYR A 257 -2.94 25.11 -1.69
CA TYR A 257 -1.70 25.86 -1.89
C TYR A 257 -0.54 25.16 -1.20
N ILE A 258 0.42 24.66 -1.97
CA ILE A 258 1.62 23.97 -1.47
C ILE A 258 2.89 24.78 -1.76
N HIS A 259 3.94 24.52 -1.00
CA HIS A 259 5.25 25.16 -1.14
C HIS A 259 6.27 24.10 -1.57
N GLU A 260 6.83 24.24 -2.76
CA GLU A 260 7.80 23.30 -3.32
C GLU A 260 8.98 23.03 -2.37
N PRO A 261 9.63 24.04 -1.74
CA PRO A 261 10.76 23.79 -0.84
C PRO A 261 10.39 23.03 0.45
N ALA A 262 9.10 22.95 0.78
CA ALA A 262 8.62 22.24 1.96
C ALA A 262 8.36 20.75 1.69
N ILE A 263 8.36 20.32 0.43
CA ILE A 263 8.13 18.94 0.03
C ILE A 263 9.45 18.17 0.10
N PRO A 264 9.65 17.27 1.09
CA PRO A 264 10.86 16.45 1.15
C PRO A 264 10.96 15.52 -0.06
N VAL A 265 12.09 15.60 -0.77
CA VAL A 265 12.49 14.67 -1.83
C VAL A 265 13.94 14.30 -1.56
N ARG A 266 14.28 13.00 -1.65
CA ARG A 266 15.68 12.58 -1.49
C ARG A 266 16.52 13.11 -2.66
N PRO A 267 17.77 13.55 -2.44
CA PRO A 267 18.64 14.01 -3.52
C PRO A 267 18.78 12.99 -4.66
N GLU A 268 18.88 11.71 -4.33
CA GLU A 268 19.01 10.61 -5.29
C GLU A 268 17.73 10.40 -6.10
N VAL A 269 16.56 10.56 -5.46
CA VAL A 269 15.26 10.52 -6.13
C VAL A 269 15.09 11.73 -7.05
N SER A 270 15.45 12.93 -6.60
CA SER A 270 15.42 14.15 -7.42
C SER A 270 16.30 14.00 -8.66
N ALA A 271 17.53 13.53 -8.50
CA ALA A 271 18.47 13.32 -9.60
C ALA A 271 17.96 12.27 -10.60
N ALA A 272 17.35 11.18 -10.11
CA ALA A 272 16.75 10.18 -10.97
C ALA A 272 15.54 10.72 -11.75
N CYS A 273 14.66 11.47 -11.08
CA CYS A 273 13.52 12.13 -11.73
C CYS A 273 13.98 13.11 -12.80
N GLU A 274 14.99 13.94 -12.53
CA GLU A 274 15.58 14.86 -13.52
C GLU A 274 16.16 14.12 -14.73
N LEU A 275 16.92 13.05 -14.50
CA LEU A 275 17.51 12.24 -15.56
C LEU A 275 16.46 11.60 -16.46
N LEU A 276 15.34 11.17 -15.87
CA LEU A 276 14.25 10.46 -16.56
C LEU A 276 13.16 11.41 -17.10
N GLY A 277 13.27 12.71 -16.85
CA GLY A 277 12.25 13.69 -17.24
C GLY A 277 10.91 13.52 -16.51
N LEU A 278 10.96 13.02 -15.27
CA LEU A 278 9.80 12.80 -14.40
C LEU A 278 9.67 13.94 -13.39
N ASP A 279 8.44 14.26 -13.01
CA ASP A 279 8.16 15.16 -11.89
C ASP A 279 7.83 14.30 -10.65
N PRO A 280 8.61 14.42 -9.54
CA PRO A 280 8.44 13.57 -8.36
C PRO A 280 7.05 13.67 -7.73
N LEU A 281 6.30 14.76 -7.98
CA LEU A 281 4.93 14.89 -7.51
C LEU A 281 4.00 13.82 -8.06
N TYR A 282 4.28 13.23 -9.23
CA TYR A 282 3.42 12.23 -9.85
C TYR A 282 3.97 10.80 -9.78
N VAL A 283 5.10 10.62 -9.09
CA VAL A 283 5.71 9.32 -8.86
C VAL A 283 5.05 8.65 -7.65
N ALA A 284 4.73 7.36 -7.80
CA ALA A 284 4.03 6.60 -6.77
C ALA A 284 4.84 6.39 -5.49
N ASN A 285 4.11 6.30 -4.37
CA ASN A 285 4.60 6.07 -3.01
C ASN A 285 3.79 4.95 -2.36
N GLU A 286 4.43 4.06 -1.61
CA GLU A 286 3.79 2.86 -1.02
C GLU A 286 3.90 2.80 0.51
N GLY A 287 4.46 3.85 1.12
CA GLY A 287 4.52 4.04 2.57
C GLY A 287 4.40 5.50 2.96
N LYS A 288 3.57 6.24 2.22
CA LYS A 288 3.31 7.66 2.48
C LYS A 288 1.82 7.94 2.59
N LEU A 289 1.50 9.02 3.28
CA LEU A 289 0.17 9.58 3.40
C LEU A 289 0.21 11.10 3.35
N ILE A 290 -0.90 11.67 2.94
CA ILE A 290 -1.31 13.06 3.09
C ILE A 290 -2.24 13.12 4.29
N ALA A 291 -2.03 14.06 5.20
CA ALA A 291 -2.94 14.37 6.28
C ALA A 291 -3.39 15.82 6.22
N ILE A 292 -4.70 16.04 6.19
CA ILE A 292 -5.32 17.37 6.25
C ILE A 292 -5.98 17.54 7.62
N CYS A 293 -5.61 18.60 8.32
CA CYS A 293 -6.06 18.85 9.69
C CYS A 293 -6.28 20.33 9.98
N PRO A 294 -7.08 20.67 11.01
CA PRO A 294 -7.20 22.05 11.48
C PRO A 294 -5.82 22.66 11.76
N ALA A 295 -5.58 23.91 11.32
CA ALA A 295 -4.29 24.59 11.50
C ALA A 295 -3.75 24.57 12.95
N LEU A 296 -4.66 24.62 13.94
CA LEU A 296 -4.31 24.56 15.36
C LEU A 296 -3.72 23.21 15.79
N ARG A 297 -3.99 22.13 15.05
CA ARG A 297 -3.48 20.76 15.30
C ARG A 297 -2.17 20.47 14.55
N ALA A 298 -1.88 21.22 13.48
CA ALA A 298 -0.79 20.93 12.54
C ALA A 298 0.57 20.66 13.22
N LYS A 299 0.98 21.51 14.17
CA LYS A 299 2.27 21.33 14.87
C LYS A 299 2.31 20.06 15.73
N THR A 300 1.20 19.75 16.41
CA THR A 300 1.08 18.56 17.27
C THR A 300 1.09 17.29 16.44
N VAL A 301 0.36 17.27 15.31
CA VAL A 301 0.36 16.15 14.37
C VAL A 301 1.75 15.96 13.78
N LEU A 302 2.40 17.03 13.32
CA LEU A 302 3.77 16.97 12.78
C LEU A 302 4.78 16.41 13.79
N GLN A 303 4.73 16.85 15.05
CA GLN A 303 5.58 16.33 16.11
C GLN A 303 5.34 14.84 16.36
N THR A 304 4.07 14.42 16.34
CA THR A 304 3.67 13.02 16.51
C THR A 304 4.17 12.15 15.35
N MET A 305 4.02 12.62 14.11
CA MET A 305 4.59 11.97 12.94
C MET A 305 6.11 11.80 13.08
N ARG A 306 6.84 12.88 13.42
CA ARG A 306 8.31 12.84 13.55
C ARG A 306 8.84 11.94 14.67
N ALA A 307 8.04 11.69 15.70
CA ALA A 307 8.36 10.72 16.74
C ALA A 307 8.19 9.26 16.27
N HIS A 308 7.41 9.03 15.23
CA HIS A 308 7.19 7.71 14.64
C HIS A 308 8.30 7.36 13.62
N PRO A 309 8.78 6.10 13.55
CA PRO A 309 9.83 5.72 12.60
C PRO A 309 9.50 6.02 11.13
N LEU A 310 8.24 5.81 10.72
CA LEU A 310 7.73 6.09 9.36
C LEU A 310 7.38 7.57 9.10
N GLY A 311 7.60 8.44 10.09
CA GLY A 311 7.24 9.86 10.02
C GLY A 311 8.41 10.82 10.25
N ARG A 312 9.65 10.32 10.32
CA ARG A 312 10.84 11.12 10.69
C ARG A 312 11.06 12.34 9.79
N ASP A 313 10.79 12.17 8.49
CA ASP A 313 10.95 13.20 7.48
C ASP A 313 9.63 13.96 7.20
N ALA A 314 8.63 13.82 8.09
CA ALA A 314 7.34 14.48 7.91
C ALA A 314 7.48 16.00 7.82
N ALA A 315 6.60 16.61 7.02
CA ALA A 315 6.59 18.03 6.75
C ALA A 315 5.16 18.56 6.59
N ILE A 316 4.95 19.82 6.99
CA ILE A 316 3.79 20.60 6.56
C ILE A 316 4.17 21.19 5.20
N ILE A 317 3.42 20.82 4.16
CA ILE A 317 3.75 21.19 2.77
C ILE A 317 2.89 22.32 2.24
N GLY A 318 1.80 22.66 2.93
CA GLY A 318 0.85 23.65 2.43
C GLY A 318 -0.38 23.81 3.28
N ARG A 319 -1.38 24.43 2.68
CA ARG A 319 -2.69 24.68 3.29
C ARG A 319 -3.81 24.57 2.28
N VAL A 320 -5.00 24.30 2.79
CA VAL A 320 -6.24 24.40 2.03
C VAL A 320 -6.65 25.87 1.95
N ILE A 321 -7.09 26.31 0.79
CA ILE A 321 -7.53 27.68 0.51
C ILE A 321 -8.96 27.67 -0.04
N ASP A 322 -9.62 28.82 0.05
CA ASP A 322 -10.89 29.03 -0.64
C ASP A 322 -10.59 29.28 -2.13
N ASP A 323 -11.04 28.38 -2.99
CA ASP A 323 -10.90 28.49 -4.45
C ASP A 323 -12.05 27.74 -5.14
N PRO A 324 -13.02 28.44 -5.76
CA PRO A 324 -14.14 27.80 -6.46
C PRO A 324 -13.71 27.02 -7.69
N HIS A 325 -12.48 27.23 -8.20
CA HIS A 325 -11.94 26.44 -9.30
C HIS A 325 -11.29 25.13 -8.84
N ARG A 326 -11.09 24.97 -7.52
CA ARG A 326 -10.54 23.76 -6.89
C ARG A 326 -9.14 23.42 -7.42
N PHE A 327 -8.31 24.44 -7.65
CA PHE A 327 -6.96 24.23 -8.16
C PHE A 327 -5.99 23.85 -7.06
N VAL A 328 -5.02 23.01 -7.43
CA VAL A 328 -3.79 22.81 -6.65
C VAL A 328 -2.73 23.75 -7.22
N GLN A 329 -2.31 24.73 -6.42
CA GLN A 329 -1.29 25.71 -6.76
C GLN A 329 -0.03 25.42 -5.94
N MET A 330 1.12 25.55 -6.58
CA MET A 330 2.41 25.40 -5.92
C MET A 330 3.27 26.65 -6.07
N GLU A 331 3.73 27.18 -4.94
CA GLU A 331 4.83 28.16 -4.90
C GLU A 331 6.15 27.44 -5.21
N THR A 332 6.82 27.84 -6.27
CA THR A 332 8.11 27.28 -6.66
C THR A 332 9.24 27.85 -5.81
N SER A 333 10.39 27.19 -5.85
CA SER A 333 11.62 27.61 -5.19
C SER A 333 12.13 28.99 -5.65
N PHE A 334 11.63 29.49 -6.78
CA PHE A 334 11.94 30.81 -7.34
C PHE A 334 10.89 31.89 -6.99
N GLY A 335 9.87 31.56 -6.19
CA GLY A 335 8.81 32.48 -5.75
C GLY A 335 7.68 32.71 -6.75
N GLY A 336 7.65 31.97 -7.86
CA GLY A 336 6.53 31.95 -8.80
C GLY A 336 5.47 30.92 -8.40
N ASN A 337 4.27 30.99 -8.98
CA ASN A 337 3.25 29.96 -8.79
C ASN A 337 3.06 29.15 -10.08
N ARG A 338 2.89 27.83 -9.95
CA ARG A 338 2.41 26.95 -11.03
C ARG A 338 1.21 26.13 -10.60
N ILE A 339 0.38 25.73 -11.55
CA ILE A 339 -0.69 24.75 -11.31
C ILE A 339 -0.07 23.36 -11.28
N VAL A 340 -0.44 22.57 -10.28
CA VAL A 340 -0.19 21.13 -10.20
C VAL A 340 -1.46 20.46 -10.72
N ASP A 341 -1.47 20.16 -12.01
CA ASP A 341 -2.65 19.62 -12.69
C ASP A 341 -2.68 18.08 -12.62
N TRP A 342 -3.72 17.47 -13.15
CA TRP A 342 -3.76 16.02 -13.37
C TRP A 342 -2.63 15.59 -14.32
N PRO A 343 -1.97 14.45 -14.08
CA PRO A 343 -1.00 13.93 -15.04
C PRO A 343 -1.70 13.61 -16.36
N ALA A 344 -1.04 13.89 -17.48
CA ALA A 344 -1.59 13.65 -18.82
C ALA A 344 -1.87 12.16 -19.12
N GLY A 345 -1.27 11.25 -18.36
CA GLY A 345 -1.45 9.81 -18.46
C GLY A 345 -0.61 9.08 -17.40
N GLU A 346 -0.66 7.76 -17.41
CA GLU A 346 0.20 6.93 -16.57
C GLU A 346 1.67 7.19 -16.94
N GLN A 347 2.45 7.71 -15.98
CA GLN A 347 3.88 7.95 -16.21
C GLN A 347 4.68 6.65 -16.16
N LEU A 348 4.26 5.72 -15.29
CA LEU A 348 5.03 4.53 -14.93
C LEU A 348 4.14 3.28 -14.94
N PRO A 349 4.10 2.51 -16.03
CA PRO A 349 3.27 1.32 -16.11
C PRO A 349 3.68 0.28 -15.06
N ARG A 350 2.69 -0.35 -14.41
CA ARG A 350 2.89 -1.47 -13.48
C ARG A 350 3.81 -1.14 -12.31
N ILE A 351 3.65 0.06 -11.74
CA ILE A 351 4.49 0.51 -10.64
C ILE A 351 4.12 -0.17 -9.31
N CYS A 352 2.85 -0.52 -9.13
CA CYS A 352 2.27 -1.19 -7.97
C CYS A 352 1.41 -2.39 -8.40
#